data_AF-A0A7K1WBH3-F1
#
_entry.id   AF-A0A7K1WBH3-F1
#
_cell.length_a   1.000
_cell.length_b   1.000
_cell.length_c   1.000
_cell.angle_alpha   90.00
_cell.angle_beta   90.00
_cell.angle_gamma   90.00
#
_symmetry.space_group_name_H-M   'P 1'
#
loop_
_entity.id
_entity.type
_entity.pdbx_description
1 polymer ?
#
loop_
_entity_poly.entity_id
_entity_poly.type
_entity_poly.pdbx_seq_one_letter_code
_entity_poly.pdbx_strand_id
1 'polypeptide(L)' 'MVDGTGGLDEETRSKLAAEPCVIQDARWLNPDQQIRLVAVASLITGAARLLAEDPGTAITTGELARIWGLRDHAIA' A
#
# COMPACT_ATOMS: atom_id res chain seq x y z
N MET A 1 -6.75 -24.08 -3.77
CA MET A 1 -6.87 -23.11 -2.67
C MET A 1 -5.45 -22.83 -2.26
N VAL A 2 -4.91 -21.66 -2.60
CA VAL A 2 -3.54 -21.30 -2.19
C VAL A 2 -3.62 -21.00 -0.70
N ASP A 3 -2.92 -21.78 0.11
CA ASP A 3 -2.84 -21.57 1.55
C ASP A 3 -2.12 -20.24 1.79
N GLY A 4 -2.87 -19.25 2.24
CA GLY A 4 -2.47 -17.84 2.32
C GLY A 4 -1.60 -17.51 3.53
N THR A 5 -0.80 -18.46 4.02
CA THR A 5 -0.05 -18.33 5.28
C THR A 5 1.38 -17.81 5.12
N GLY A 6 1.83 -17.49 3.90
CA GLY A 6 3.18 -17.00 3.65
C GLY A 6 3.17 -15.69 2.87
N GLY A 7 3.48 -14.57 3.53
CA GLY A 7 3.58 -13.30 2.79
C GLY A 7 4.62 -12.32 3.32
N LEU A 8 4.64 -12.06 4.62
CA LEU A 8 5.50 -11.01 5.18
C LEU A 8 6.19 -11.47 6.47
N ASP A 9 7.50 -11.66 6.39
CA ASP A 9 8.34 -11.71 7.58
C ASP A 9 8.30 -10.36 8.33
N GLU A 10 8.76 -10.38 9.58
CA GLU A 10 8.73 -9.19 10.45
C GLU A 10 9.55 -8.04 9.88
N GLU A 11 10.64 -8.32 9.17
CA GLU A 11 11.48 -7.31 8.53
C GLU A 11 10.72 -6.57 7.43
N THR A 12 9.97 -7.29 6.60
CA THR A 12 9.18 -6.73 5.51
C THR A 12 7.96 -5.98 6.04
N ARG A 13 7.34 -6.48 7.12
CA ARG A 13 6.28 -5.75 7.85
C ARG A 13 6.80 -4.43 8.43
N SER A 14 8.00 -4.43 8.98
CA SER A 14 8.65 -3.23 9.53
C SER A 14 9.02 -2.21 8.45
N LYS A 15 9.53 -2.65 7.30
CA LYS A 15 9.85 -1.77 6.15
C LYS A 15 8.62 -1.04 5.62
N LEU A 16 7.52 -1.78 5.46
CA LEU A 16 6.22 -1.23 5.06
C LEU A 16 5.67 -0.21 6.07
N ALA A 17 6.01 -0.31 7.36
CA ALA A 17 5.59 0.67 8.36
C ALA A 17 6.38 1.99 8.31
N ALA A 18 7.62 1.97 7.79
CA ALA A 18 8.51 3.13 7.74
C ALA A 18 8.37 3.99 6.47
N GLU A 19 7.78 3.43 5.40
CA GLU A 19 7.70 4.02 4.06
C GLU A 19 6.98 5.40 3.99
N PRO A 20 5.95 5.71 4.80
CA PRO A 20 5.30 7.03 4.74
C PRO A 20 6.21 8.18 5.20
N CYS A 21 7.21 7.90 6.06
CA CYS A 21 8.04 8.93 6.67
C CYS A 21 9.08 9.52 5.71
N VAL A 22 9.61 8.73 4.78
CA VAL A 22 10.70 9.17 3.86
C VAL A 22 10.22 10.12 2.77
N ILE A 23 8.92 10.13 2.47
CA ILE A 23 8.33 11.00 1.43
C ILE A 23 8.31 12.47 1.88
N GLN A 24 8.24 12.73 3.19
CA GLN A 24 8.25 14.09 3.74
C GLN A 24 9.61 14.80 3.52
N ASP A 25 10.68 14.05 3.28
CA ASP A 25 12.02 14.59 3.02
C ASP A 25 12.25 14.95 1.54
N ALA A 26 11.31 14.64 0.65
CA ALA A 26 11.37 14.97 -0.78
C ALA A 26 11.05 16.45 -1.04
N ARG A 27 11.93 17.35 -0.58
CA ARG A 27 11.77 18.83 -0.68
C ARG A 27 11.71 19.38 -2.10
N TRP A 28 12.06 18.57 -3.11
CA TRP A 28 11.95 18.93 -4.53
C TRP A 28 10.52 18.78 -5.09
N LEU A 29 9.60 18.17 -4.33
CA LEU A 29 8.19 18.05 -4.68
C LEU A 29 7.39 19.22 -4.07
N ASN A 30 6.38 19.68 -4.77
CA ASN A 30 5.41 20.60 -4.18
C ASN A 30 4.53 19.86 -3.15
N PRO A 31 3.86 20.57 -2.22
CA PRO A 31 3.05 19.92 -1.17
C PRO A 31 1.96 18.98 -1.71
N ASP A 32 1.31 19.32 -2.83
CA ASP A 32 0.30 18.48 -3.47
C ASP A 32 0.90 17.16 -3.99
N GLN A 33 2.06 17.24 -4.63
CA GLN A 33 2.82 16.07 -5.08
C GLN A 33 3.29 15.19 -3.91
N GLN A 34 3.71 15.78 -2.79
CA GLN A 34 4.07 15.04 -1.58
C GLN A 34 2.86 14.28 -1.01
N ILE A 35 1.71 14.96 -0.89
CA ILE A 35 0.47 14.34 -0.38
C ILE A 35 0.01 13.19 -1.30
N ARG A 36 0.02 13.40 -2.62
CA ARG A 36 -0.31 12.35 -3.59
C ARG A 36 0.64 11.16 -3.48
N LEU A 37 1.94 11.40 -3.32
CA LEU A 37 2.92 10.34 -3.18
C LEU A 37 2.73 9.55 -1.86
N VAL A 38 2.45 10.24 -0.74
CA VAL A 38 2.10 9.60 0.54
C VAL A 38 0.84 8.75 0.40
N ALA A 39 -0.19 9.26 -0.27
CA ALA A 39 -1.43 8.52 -0.51
C ALA A 39 -1.18 7.25 -1.33
N VAL A 40 -0.42 7.35 -2.43
CA VAL A 40 -0.07 6.20 -3.28
C VAL A 40 0.75 5.17 -2.52
N ALA A 41 1.78 5.59 -1.77
CA ALA A 41 2.62 4.69 -0.98
C ALA A 41 1.81 3.96 0.12
N SER A 42 0.90 4.69 0.77
CA SER A 42 0.01 4.12 1.79
C SER A 42 -0.95 3.08 1.20
N LEU A 43 -1.50 3.34 0.00
CA LEU A 43 -2.38 2.41 -0.71
C LEU A 43 -1.64 1.14 -1.16
N ILE A 44 -0.43 1.27 -1.72
CA ILE A 44 0.41 0.12 -2.12
C ILE A 44 0.78 -0.71 -0.88
N THR A 45 1.17 -0.06 0.21
CA THR A 45 1.46 -0.71 1.48
C THR A 45 0.25 -1.46 2.04
N GLY A 46 -0.93 -0.83 2.02
CA GLY A 46 -2.17 -1.46 2.45
C GLY A 46 -2.55 -2.67 1.60
N ALA A 47 -2.41 -2.59 0.27
CA ALA A 47 -2.61 -3.72 -0.63
C ALA A 47 -1.64 -4.88 -0.35
N ALA A 48 -0.35 -4.57 -0.14
CA ALA A 48 0.66 -5.58 0.19
C ALA A 48 0.35 -6.30 1.51
N ARG A 49 -0.11 -5.58 2.54
CA ARG A 49 -0.54 -6.18 3.81
C ARG A 49 -1.77 -7.06 3.65
N LEU A 50 -2.81 -6.57 2.96
CA LEU A 50 -4.02 -7.36 2.70
C LEU A 50 -3.71 -8.68 1.97
N LEU A 51 -2.86 -8.63 0.94
CA LEU A 51 -2.44 -9.82 0.22
C LEU A 51 -1.57 -10.77 1.06
N ALA A 52 -0.84 -10.25 2.04
CA ALA A 52 0.01 -11.06 2.90
C ALA A 52 -0.76 -11.70 4.07
N GLU A 53 -1.83 -11.06 4.56
CA GLU A 53 -2.64 -11.54 5.68
C GLU A 53 -3.75 -12.47 5.21
N ASP A 54 -4.47 -12.11 4.15
CA ASP A 54 -5.56 -12.93 3.61
C ASP A 54 -5.78 -12.65 2.10
N PRO A 55 -4.93 -13.24 1.23
CA PRO A 55 -5.03 -13.01 -0.21
C PRO A 55 -6.35 -13.53 -0.79
N GLY A 56 -6.90 -14.60 -0.21
CA GLY A 56 -8.14 -15.20 -0.68
C GLY A 56 -9.34 -14.27 -0.47
N THR A 57 -9.47 -13.71 0.72
CA THR A 57 -10.54 -12.76 1.04
C THR A 57 -10.33 -11.43 0.33
N ALA A 58 -9.11 -10.89 0.28
CA ALA A 58 -8.83 -9.60 -0.34
C ALA A 58 -9.21 -9.57 -1.84
N ILE A 59 -8.99 -10.69 -2.55
CA ILE A 59 -9.36 -10.84 -3.96
C ILE A 59 -10.86 -11.06 -4.13
N THR A 60 -11.45 -11.97 -3.35
CA THR A 60 -12.87 -12.37 -3.52
C THR A 60 -13.87 -11.30 -3.08
N THR A 61 -13.53 -10.47 -2.10
CA THR A 61 -14.38 -9.38 -1.59
C THR A 61 -14.18 -8.06 -2.32
N GLY A 62 -13.25 -8.01 -3.27
CA GLY A 62 -12.93 -6.84 -4.08
C GLY A 62 -12.22 -5.72 -3.32
N GLU A 63 -11.66 -5.98 -2.14
CA GLU A 63 -10.89 -5.00 -1.37
C GLU A 63 -9.68 -4.49 -2.16
N LEU A 64 -8.98 -5.40 -2.85
CA LEU A 64 -7.86 -5.02 -3.71
C LEU A 64 -8.29 -4.07 -4.84
N ALA A 65 -9.44 -4.36 -5.47
CA ALA A 65 -9.97 -3.54 -6.56
C ALA A 65 -10.35 -2.12 -6.08
N ARG A 66 -10.91 -2.00 -4.86
CA ARG A 66 -11.19 -0.70 -4.24
C ARG A 66 -9.92 0.11 -3.97
N ILE A 67 -8.86 -0.54 -3.49
CA ILE A 67 -7.56 0.12 -3.25
C ILE A 67 -6.94 0.63 -4.55
N TRP A 68 -7.02 -0.15 -5.63
CA TRP A 68 -6.54 0.29 -6.94
C TRP A 68 -7.35 1.47 -7.51
N GLY A 69 -8.68 1.48 -7.33
CA GLY A 69 -9.50 2.62 -7.72
C GLY A 69 -9.15 3.91 -6.97
N LEU A 70 -8.82 3.81 -5.67
CA LEU A 70 -8.34 4.95 -4.89
C LEU A 70 -6.95 5.44 -5.36
N ARG A 71 -6.08 4.52 -5.76
CA ARG A 71 -4.76 4.86 -6.32
C ARG A 71 -4.91 5.62 -7.63
N ASP A 72 -5.77 5.14 -8.53
CA ASP A 72 -5.99 5.79 -9.83
C ASP A 72 -6.53 7.21 -9.63
N HIS A 73 -7.40 7.43 -8.65
CA HIS A 73 -7.86 8.77 -8.27
C HIS A 73 -6.75 9.65 -7.68
N ALA A 74 -5.83 9.09 -6.88
CA ALA A 74 -4.71 9.85 -6.31
C ALA A 74 -3.67 10.29 -7.35
N ILE A 75 -3.56 9.55 -8.47
CA ILE A 75 -2.60 9.82 -9.56
C ILE A 75 -3.19 10.75 -10.64
N ALA A 76 -4.52 10.85 -10.76
CA ALA A 76 -5.23 11.71 -11.71
C ALA A 76 -5.13 13.21 -11.38
#